data_AF-W7MNL3-F1
#
_entry.id   AF-W7MNL3-F1
#
_cell.length_a   1.000
_cell.length_b   1.000
_cell.length_c   1.000
_cell.angle_alpha   90.00
_cell.angle_beta   90.00
_cell.angle_gamma   90.00
#
_symmetry.space_group_name_H-M   'P 1'
#
loop_
_entity.id
_entity.type
_entity.pdbx_description
1 polymer ?
#
loop_
_entity_poly.entity_id
_entity_poly.type
_entity_poly.pdbx_seq_one_letter_code
_entity_poly.pdbx_strand_id
1 'polypeptide(L)'
;MATSDVSQAGYDAPNHVVGALILVTIEVLKKEDVFKPDSEIHNLGLVLFMFIRWGREQSDYGVDEENWSWIYKIIDLAEEAGIKLTAPHNFEEDREDIKDHREEWAQWMGKWNNVKWNYRDDKGSTKLGGHEFDITRMSKAERQQHSLR
;
A
#
# COMPACT_ATOMS: atom_id res chain seq x y z
N MET A 1 11.70 -30.82 26.67
CA MET A 1 10.69 -30.69 25.60
C MET A 1 9.99 -29.37 25.81
N ALA A 2 10.45 -28.32 25.12
CA ALA A 2 9.78 -27.03 25.09
C ALA A 2 10.32 -26.28 23.88
N THR A 3 9.50 -26.13 22.84
CA THR A 3 9.54 -25.05 21.83
C THR A 3 8.36 -25.23 20.88
N SER A 4 7.22 -24.65 21.23
CA SER A 4 6.20 -24.23 20.27
C SER A 4 5.49 -23.03 20.90
N ASP A 5 5.05 -22.08 20.08
CA ASP A 5 4.21 -20.90 20.41
C ASP A 5 4.86 -19.53 20.63
N VAL A 6 6.02 -19.23 20.05
CA VAL A 6 6.46 -17.81 19.95
C VAL A 6 6.82 -17.35 18.53
N SER A 7 6.85 -18.23 17.52
CA SER A 7 7.36 -17.84 16.18
C SER A 7 6.29 -17.43 15.16
N GLN A 8 5.00 -17.74 15.35
CA GLN A 8 3.97 -17.46 14.33
C GLN A 8 3.24 -16.12 14.53
N ALA A 9 3.07 -15.63 15.75
CA ALA A 9 2.32 -14.38 15.99
C ALA A 9 3.10 -13.08 15.64
N GLY A 10 4.38 -13.17 15.28
CA GLY A 10 5.27 -12.01 15.14
C GLY A 10 5.45 -11.45 13.72
N TYR A 11 5.18 -12.24 12.67
CA TYR A 11 5.50 -11.89 11.29
C TYR A 11 4.29 -11.40 10.45
N ASP A 12 3.06 -11.66 10.90
CA ASP A 12 1.85 -11.33 10.13
C ASP A 12 1.43 -9.85 10.24
N ALA A 13 1.77 -9.19 11.34
CA ALA A 13 1.27 -7.85 11.65
C ALA A 13 1.76 -6.73 10.69
N PRO A 14 3.06 -6.66 10.29
CA PRO A 14 3.54 -5.55 9.48
C PRO A 14 2.94 -5.54 8.06
N ASN A 15 2.88 -6.70 7.40
CA ASN A 15 2.34 -6.81 6.04
C ASN A 15 0.85 -6.47 5.99
N HIS A 16 0.09 -6.90 6.99
CA HIS A 16 -1.32 -6.56 7.11
C HIS A 16 -1.54 -5.05 7.29
N VAL A 17 -0.75 -4.41 8.15
CA VAL A 17 -0.82 -2.96 8.39
C VAL A 17 -0.49 -2.18 7.12
N VAL A 18 0.57 -2.56 6.39
CA VAL A 18 0.96 -1.87 5.15
C VAL A 18 -0.12 -2.03 4.08
N GLY A 19 -0.60 -3.26 3.84
CA GLY A 19 -1.69 -3.51 2.89
C GLY A 19 -2.94 -2.69 3.21
N ALA A 20 -3.34 -2.65 4.48
CA ALA A 20 -4.49 -1.88 4.92
C ALA A 20 -4.29 -0.36 4.71
N LEU A 21 -3.11 0.17 5.01
CA LEU A 21 -2.79 1.59 4.86
C LEU A 21 -2.81 2.03 3.38
N ILE A 22 -2.27 1.21 2.49
CA ILE A 22 -2.28 1.49 1.04
C ILE A 22 -3.71 1.50 0.51
N LEU A 23 -4.52 0.50 0.84
CA LEU A 23 -5.91 0.42 0.38
C LEU A 23 -6.74 1.61 0.86
N VAL A 24 -6.53 2.05 2.10
CA VAL A 24 -7.19 3.23 2.64
C VAL A 24 -6.75 4.49 1.92
N THR A 25 -5.46 4.61 1.61
CA THR A 25 -4.95 5.72 0.82
C THR A 25 -5.60 5.73 -0.56
N ILE A 26 -5.70 4.58 -1.26
CA ILE A 26 -6.39 4.50 -2.55
C ILE A 26 -7.86 4.94 -2.42
N GLU A 27 -8.59 4.51 -1.39
CA GLU A 27 -9.96 4.95 -1.14
C GLU A 27 -10.08 6.47 -0.94
N VAL A 28 -9.10 7.09 -0.28
CA VAL A 28 -9.04 8.55 -0.14
C VAL A 28 -8.77 9.21 -1.48
N LEU A 29 -7.78 8.72 -2.23
CA LEU A 29 -7.44 9.25 -3.54
C LEU A 29 -8.64 9.16 -4.50
N LYS A 30 -9.44 8.09 -4.41
CA LYS A 30 -10.71 7.94 -5.14
C LYS A 30 -11.73 9.01 -4.72
N LYS A 31 -11.89 9.27 -3.42
CA LYS A 31 -12.84 10.29 -2.90
C LYS A 31 -12.46 11.71 -3.32
N GLU A 32 -11.18 12.01 -3.35
CA GLU A 32 -10.65 13.30 -3.78
C GLU A 32 -10.54 13.41 -5.33
N ASP A 33 -11.00 12.41 -6.08
CA ASP A 33 -10.95 12.36 -7.56
C ASP A 33 -9.53 12.48 -8.15
N VAL A 34 -8.52 12.00 -7.43
CA VAL A 34 -7.11 12.01 -7.84
C VAL A 34 -6.55 10.61 -8.09
N PHE A 35 -7.33 9.54 -7.93
CA PHE A 35 -6.94 8.18 -8.32
C PHE A 35 -7.32 7.88 -9.78
N LYS A 36 -6.62 8.51 -10.73
CA LYS A 36 -6.90 8.43 -12.18
C LYS A 36 -5.62 8.65 -13.00
N PRO A 37 -5.55 8.23 -14.27
CA PRO A 37 -4.33 8.32 -15.09
C PRO A 37 -3.81 9.75 -15.25
N ASP A 38 -4.69 10.74 -15.40
CA ASP A 38 -4.34 12.16 -15.57
C ASP A 38 -4.43 12.95 -14.25
N SER A 39 -4.03 12.32 -13.14
CA SER A 39 -4.03 12.93 -11.82
C SER A 39 -2.94 14.00 -11.64
N GLU A 40 -3.19 14.95 -10.75
CA GLU A 40 -2.15 15.86 -10.24
C GLU A 40 -1.05 15.12 -9.44
N ILE A 41 -1.36 13.93 -8.94
CA ILE A 41 -0.37 13.05 -8.32
C ILE A 41 0.36 12.32 -9.45
N HIS A 42 1.52 12.84 -9.80
CA HIS A 42 2.36 12.24 -10.84
C HIS A 42 2.87 10.85 -10.42
N ASN A 43 3.09 9.99 -11.42
CA ASN A 43 3.71 8.67 -11.25
C ASN A 43 2.93 7.68 -10.36
N LEU A 44 1.60 7.83 -10.22
CA LEU A 44 0.76 6.88 -9.47
C LEU A 44 1.03 5.43 -9.86
N GLY A 45 1.10 5.14 -11.16
CA GLY A 45 1.38 3.79 -11.67
C GLY A 45 2.70 3.20 -11.16
N LEU A 46 3.76 4.01 -11.10
CA LEU A 46 5.08 3.59 -10.59
C LEU A 46 5.05 3.37 -9.07
N VAL A 47 4.37 4.26 -8.33
CA VAL A 47 4.25 4.14 -6.87
C VAL A 47 3.47 2.88 -6.49
N LEU A 48 2.34 2.61 -7.16
CA LEU A 48 1.57 1.38 -6.95
C LEU A 48 2.41 0.14 -7.30
N PHE A 49 3.16 0.21 -8.41
CA PHE A 49 4.07 -0.86 -8.81
C PHE A 49 5.13 -1.17 -7.73
N MET A 50 5.75 -0.15 -7.12
CA MET A 50 6.71 -0.36 -6.04
C MET A 50 6.13 -1.15 -4.86
N PHE A 51 4.87 -0.85 -4.48
CA PHE A 51 4.20 -1.60 -3.41
C PHE A 51 3.86 -3.02 -3.82
N ILE A 52 3.38 -3.24 -5.05
CA ILE A 52 3.09 -4.57 -5.58
C ILE A 52 4.36 -5.43 -5.56
N ARG A 53 5.47 -4.89 -6.05
CA ARG A 53 6.77 -5.58 -6.06
C ARG A 53 7.21 -5.94 -4.64
N TRP A 54 7.21 -4.98 -3.72
CA TRP A 54 7.60 -5.22 -2.33
C TRP A 54 6.71 -6.26 -1.64
N GLY A 55 5.41 -6.25 -1.93
CA GLY A 55 4.47 -7.26 -1.44
C GLY A 55 4.72 -8.65 -2.04
N ARG A 56 5.09 -8.74 -3.32
CA ARG A 56 5.48 -10.00 -3.95
C ARG A 56 6.76 -10.58 -3.37
N GLU A 57 7.77 -9.74 -3.11
CA GLU A 57 9.04 -10.15 -2.47
C GLU A 57 8.82 -10.81 -1.10
N GLN A 58 7.64 -10.65 -0.46
CA GLN A 58 7.30 -11.36 0.79
C GLN A 58 7.23 -12.89 0.62
N SER A 59 6.90 -13.39 -0.58
CA SER A 59 6.90 -14.84 -0.84
C SER A 59 8.28 -15.46 -0.69
N ASP A 60 9.32 -14.73 -1.05
CA ASP A 60 10.72 -15.19 -0.98
C ASP A 60 11.18 -15.37 0.48
N TYR A 61 10.51 -14.69 1.42
CA TYR A 61 10.73 -14.83 2.85
C TYR A 61 9.81 -15.86 3.51
N GLY A 62 9.02 -16.61 2.73
CA GLY A 62 8.09 -17.62 3.24
C GLY A 62 6.88 -17.05 3.95
N VAL A 63 6.51 -15.79 3.68
CA VAL A 63 5.28 -15.20 4.21
C VAL A 63 4.09 -15.79 3.48
N ASP A 64 3.11 -16.25 4.25
CA ASP A 64 1.87 -16.81 3.70
C ASP A 64 1.18 -15.82 2.77
N GLU A 65 0.72 -16.34 1.63
CA GLU A 65 0.05 -15.57 0.59
C GLU A 65 -1.12 -14.73 1.08
N GLU A 66 -1.84 -15.24 2.09
CA GLU A 66 -2.91 -14.51 2.73
C GLU A 66 -2.46 -13.12 3.19
N ASN A 67 -1.23 -12.99 3.71
CA ASN A 67 -0.72 -11.76 4.32
C ASN A 67 -0.25 -10.71 3.30
N TRP A 68 0.04 -11.11 2.06
CA TRP A 68 0.44 -10.18 0.99
C TRP A 68 -0.55 -10.15 -0.20
N SER A 69 -1.65 -10.89 -0.12
CA SER A 69 -2.76 -10.88 -1.11
C SER A 69 -3.41 -9.50 -1.37
N TRP A 70 -3.10 -8.47 -0.57
CA TRP A 70 -3.51 -7.09 -0.84
C TRP A 70 -2.89 -6.53 -2.12
N ILE A 71 -1.78 -7.08 -2.63
CA ILE A 71 -1.18 -6.64 -3.89
C ILE A 71 -2.16 -6.82 -5.06
N TYR A 72 -2.93 -7.92 -5.05
CA TYR A 72 -3.90 -8.23 -6.12
C TYR A 72 -5.05 -7.24 -6.12
N LYS A 73 -5.47 -6.81 -4.92
CA LYS A 73 -6.49 -5.77 -4.79
C LYS A 73 -6.00 -4.42 -5.35
N ILE A 74 -4.74 -4.06 -5.15
CA ILE A 74 -4.17 -2.83 -5.74
C ILE A 74 -4.21 -2.89 -7.27
N ILE A 75 -3.91 -4.06 -7.85
CA ILE A 75 -3.91 -4.27 -9.29
C ILE A 75 -5.30 -4.11 -9.87
N ASP A 76 -6.31 -4.74 -9.25
CA ASP A 76 -7.72 -4.55 -9.64
C ASP A 76 -8.12 -3.09 -9.60
N LEU A 77 -7.79 -2.39 -8.51
CA LEU A 77 -8.10 -0.97 -8.36
C LEU A 77 -7.41 -0.12 -9.44
N ALA A 78 -6.16 -0.41 -9.78
CA ALA A 78 -5.42 0.29 -10.83
C ALA A 78 -6.01 0.03 -12.22
N GLU A 79 -6.36 -1.22 -12.54
CA GLU A 79 -6.98 -1.60 -13.81
C GLU A 79 -8.37 -0.97 -13.95
N GLU A 80 -9.20 -1.00 -12.90
CA GLU A 80 -10.50 -0.33 -12.84
C GLU A 80 -10.39 1.19 -13.09
N ALA A 81 -9.34 1.82 -12.57
CA ALA A 81 -9.10 3.25 -12.71
C ALA A 81 -8.40 3.63 -14.03
N GLY A 82 -8.01 2.65 -14.87
CA GLY A 82 -7.23 2.88 -16.08
C GLY A 82 -5.80 3.39 -15.81
N ILE A 83 -5.27 3.17 -14.60
CA ILE A 83 -3.91 3.56 -14.23
C ILE A 83 -2.95 2.50 -14.76
N LYS A 84 -2.07 2.91 -15.68
CA LYS A 84 -1.02 2.04 -16.18
C LYS A 84 0.05 1.84 -15.11
N LEU A 85 0.19 0.63 -14.60
CA LEU A 85 1.32 0.23 -13.76
C LEU A 85 2.59 0.23 -14.63
N THR A 86 3.47 1.20 -14.38
CA THR A 86 4.71 1.40 -15.15
C THR A 86 5.91 0.98 -14.32
N ALA A 87 6.71 0.07 -14.86
CA ALA A 87 7.95 -0.38 -14.22
C ALA A 87 9.18 0.01 -15.06
N PRO A 88 10.35 0.21 -14.44
CA PRO A 88 11.59 0.50 -15.17
C PRO A 88 12.16 -0.68 -15.97
N HIS A 89 11.88 -1.95 -15.60
CA HIS A 89 12.27 -3.17 -16.35
C HIS A 89 11.55 -4.44 -15.82
N ASN A 90 11.29 -5.43 -16.70
CA ASN A 90 10.83 -6.81 -16.46
C ASN A 90 9.45 -7.03 -15.80
N PHE A 91 8.58 -6.03 -15.76
CA PHE A 91 7.26 -6.15 -15.12
C PHE A 91 6.23 -6.95 -15.91
N GLU A 92 6.41 -7.16 -17.21
CA GLU A 92 5.52 -8.02 -17.98
C GLU A 92 5.48 -9.46 -17.41
N GLU A 93 6.60 -10.02 -16.97
CA GLU A 93 6.66 -11.37 -16.39
C GLU A 93 5.97 -11.42 -15.02
N ASP A 94 6.26 -10.46 -14.13
CA ASP A 94 5.57 -10.33 -12.84
C ASP A 94 4.05 -10.15 -13.03
N ARG A 95 3.65 -9.39 -14.06
CA ARG A 95 2.23 -9.15 -14.36
C ARG A 95 1.53 -10.37 -14.95
N GLU A 96 2.23 -11.20 -15.73
CA GLU A 96 1.68 -12.44 -16.27
C GLU A 96 1.51 -13.50 -15.20
N ASP A 97 2.51 -13.71 -14.35
CA ASP A 97 2.41 -14.53 -13.13
C ASP A 97 1.22 -14.07 -12.26
N ILE A 98 1.01 -12.75 -12.20
CA ILE A 98 -0.13 -12.15 -11.52
C ILE A 98 -1.49 -12.45 -12.15
N LYS A 99 -1.54 -12.65 -13.46
CA LYS A 99 -2.80 -12.98 -14.12
C LYS A 99 -3.11 -14.46 -14.03
N ASP A 100 -2.09 -15.31 -14.11
CA ASP A 100 -2.25 -16.76 -14.20
C ASP A 100 -2.82 -17.37 -12.91
N HIS A 101 -2.54 -16.75 -11.76
CA HIS A 101 -3.01 -17.21 -10.45
C HIS A 101 -4.22 -16.42 -9.91
N ARG A 102 -4.83 -15.55 -10.72
CA ARG A 102 -5.92 -14.63 -10.31
C ARG A 102 -7.11 -15.32 -9.64
N GLU A 103 -7.49 -16.53 -10.07
CA GLU A 103 -8.60 -17.29 -9.48
C GLU A 103 -8.27 -17.82 -8.08
N GLU A 104 -7.06 -18.33 -7.88
CA GLU A 104 -6.55 -18.80 -6.58
C GLU A 104 -6.50 -17.65 -5.58
N TRP A 105 -6.27 -16.43 -6.06
CA TRP A 105 -6.12 -15.23 -5.24
C TRP A 105 -7.43 -14.59 -4.86
N ALA A 106 -8.46 -14.72 -5.69
CA ALA A 106 -9.79 -14.20 -5.41
C ALA A 106 -10.33 -14.67 -4.05
N GLN A 107 -9.96 -15.89 -3.62
CA GLN A 107 -10.36 -16.43 -2.32
C GLN A 107 -9.80 -15.62 -1.14
N TRP A 108 -8.60 -15.07 -1.28
CA TRP A 108 -7.92 -14.29 -0.24
C TRP A 108 -8.23 -12.79 -0.35
N MET A 109 -8.57 -12.30 -1.54
CA MET A 109 -8.94 -10.90 -1.76
C MET A 109 -10.16 -10.45 -0.95
N GLY A 110 -11.05 -11.38 -0.59
CA GLY A 110 -12.27 -11.10 0.16
C GLY A 110 -12.05 -10.30 1.45
N LYS A 111 -10.96 -10.56 2.18
CA LYS A 111 -10.68 -9.85 3.44
C LYS A 111 -10.31 -8.37 3.25
N TRP A 112 -9.86 -8.00 2.04
CA TRP A 112 -9.43 -6.64 1.71
C TRP A 112 -10.55 -5.75 1.19
N ASN A 113 -11.71 -6.33 0.82
CA ASN A 113 -12.83 -5.57 0.24
C ASN A 113 -13.46 -4.56 1.21
N ASN A 114 -13.28 -4.75 2.52
CA ASN A 114 -13.90 -3.90 3.55
C ASN A 114 -12.86 -3.29 4.49
N VAL A 115 -11.61 -3.10 4.05
CA VAL A 115 -10.62 -2.40 4.86
C VAL A 115 -11.10 -0.97 5.09
N LYS A 116 -11.49 -0.69 6.33
CA LYS A 116 -11.89 0.63 6.78
C LYS A 116 -10.91 1.04 7.87
N TRP A 117 -10.04 1.99 7.55
CA TRP A 117 -9.36 2.74 8.59
C TRP A 117 -10.26 3.86 9.07
N ASN A 118 -10.63 3.80 10.35
CA ASN A 118 -11.13 4.96 11.05
C ASN A 118 -9.94 5.81 11.51
N TYR A 119 -9.21 6.41 10.56
CA TYR A 119 -8.24 7.45 10.93
C TYR A 119 -9.03 8.65 11.43
N ARG A 120 -8.95 8.88 12.74
CA ARG A 120 -9.29 10.15 13.36
C ARG A 120 -7.98 10.65 13.94
N ASP A 121 -7.57 11.85 13.56
CA ASP A 121 -6.56 12.54 14.36
C ASP A 121 -7.12 12.75 15.78
N ASP A 122 -6.27 13.16 16.71
CA ASP A 122 -6.62 13.40 18.12
C ASP A 122 -7.75 14.44 18.29
N LYS A 123 -8.11 15.15 17.21
CA LYS A 123 -9.15 16.17 17.11
C LYS A 123 -10.40 15.71 16.34
N GLY A 124 -10.46 14.46 15.89
CA GLY A 124 -11.60 13.88 15.16
C GLY A 124 -11.72 14.31 13.69
N SER A 125 -10.68 14.91 13.11
CA SER A 125 -10.63 15.33 11.71
C SER A 125 -10.44 14.15 10.76
N THR A 126 -11.12 14.20 9.62
CA THR A 126 -10.94 13.28 8.48
C THR A 126 -10.02 13.83 7.40
N LYS A 127 -9.45 15.04 7.59
CA LYS A 127 -8.47 15.60 6.63
C LYS A 127 -7.14 14.87 6.81
N LEU A 128 -6.72 14.18 5.76
CA LEU A 128 -5.40 13.55 5.69
C LEU A 128 -4.35 14.60 5.41
N GLY A 129 -3.28 14.60 6.21
CA GLY A 129 -2.19 15.55 6.11
C GLY A 129 -2.48 16.88 6.80
N GLY A 130 -1.79 17.12 7.91
CA GLY A 130 -1.74 18.43 8.54
C GLY A 130 -0.62 19.25 7.92
N HIS A 131 -0.92 20.47 7.46
CA HIS A 131 0.11 21.46 7.12
C HIS A 131 0.98 21.88 8.31
N GLU A 132 0.66 21.42 9.52
CA GLU A 132 1.36 21.72 10.77
C GLU A 132 2.85 21.30 10.72
N PHE A 133 3.26 20.39 9.83
CA PHE A 133 4.67 20.01 9.63
C PHE A 133 5.09 19.86 8.15
N ASP A 134 4.54 20.68 7.26
CA ASP A 134 5.01 20.72 5.86
C ASP A 134 6.42 21.37 5.79
N ILE A 135 7.45 20.55 5.97
CA ILE A 135 8.86 20.99 5.93
C ILE A 135 9.25 21.60 4.59
N THR A 136 8.49 21.36 3.52
CA THR A 136 8.75 21.94 2.20
C THR A 136 8.44 23.44 2.17
N ARG A 137 7.56 23.90 3.07
CA ARG A 137 7.19 25.31 3.27
C ARG A 137 7.99 25.99 4.38
N MET A 138 8.74 25.22 5.18
CA MET A 138 9.59 25.76 6.24
C MET A 138 10.91 26.33 5.68
N SER A 139 11.31 27.48 6.22
CA SER A 139 12.64 28.04 5.96
C SER A 139 13.74 27.08 6.43
N LYS A 140 14.97 27.29 5.94
CA LYS A 140 16.11 26.44 6.29
C LYS A 140 16.41 26.47 7.81
N ALA A 141 16.16 27.60 8.46
CA ALA A 141 16.36 27.77 9.91
C ALA A 141 15.31 27.01 10.74
N GLU A 142 14.04 27.04 10.32
CA GLU A 142 12.96 26.30 10.98
C GLU A 142 13.16 24.79 10.87
N ARG A 143 13.59 24.31 9.69
CA ARG A 143 13.91 22.88 9.50
C ARG A 143 15.02 22.37 10.43
N GLN A 144 16.02 23.20 10.74
CA GLN A 144 17.11 22.83 11.65
C GLN A 144 16.67 22.66 13.11
N GLN A 145 15.55 23.27 13.51
CA GLN A 145 15.02 23.10 14.88
C GLN A 145 14.35 21.73 15.07
N HIS A 146 13.96 21.06 13.98
CA HIS A 146 13.32 19.76 13.97
C HIS A 146 14.23 18.62 13.48
N SER A 147 15.49 18.92 13.11
CA SER A 147 16.46 17.86 12.81
C SER A 147 16.90 17.18 14.10
N LEU A 148 16.81 15.85 14.14
CA LEU A 148 17.34 15.05 15.25
C LEU A 148 18.82 15.39 15.46
N ARG A 149 19.16 15.66 16.72
CA ARG A 149 20.52 15.96 17.18
C ARG A 149 21.36 14.71 17.31
#